data_AF-A0A1F8M512-F1
#
_entry.id   AF-A0A1F8M512-F1
#
_cell.length_a   1.000
_cell.length_b   1.000
_cell.length_c   1.000
_cell.angle_alpha   90.00
_cell.angle_beta   90.00
_cell.angle_gamma   90.00
#
_symmetry.space_group_name_H-M   'P 1'
#
loop_
_entity.id
_entity.type
_entity.pdbx_description
1 polymer ?
#
loop_
_entity_poly.entity_id
_entity_poly.type
_entity_poly.pdbx_seq_one_letter_code
_entity_poly.pdbx_strand_id
1 'polypeptide(L)'
;MCCFFTSLVFFGPRLAFLIYWLLAPLKVAVAFESFNLPWLVGIMGLIFAPWTALMFVIVFPLNGFDWIWLGFGILADVVSYTGGFHNRQKVPYYTGP
;
A
#
# COMPACT_ATOMS: atom_id res chain seq x y z
N MET A 1 -22.40 -7.57 -2.99
CA MET A 1 -21.97 -6.70 -1.85
C MET A 1 -20.44 -6.59 -1.71
N CYS A 2 -19.63 -7.54 -2.22
CA CYS A 2 -18.16 -7.47 -2.16
C CYS A 2 -17.53 -6.27 -2.90
N CYS A 3 -18.15 -5.73 -3.96
CA CYS A 3 -17.56 -4.67 -4.78
C CYS A 3 -17.25 -3.37 -4.02
N PHE A 4 -18.07 -3.03 -3.02
CA PHE A 4 -17.87 -1.84 -2.18
C PHE A 4 -16.72 -2.03 -1.18
N PHE A 5 -16.64 -3.22 -0.58
CA PHE A 5 -15.53 -3.54 0.32
C PHE A 5 -14.21 -3.65 -0.46
N THR A 6 -14.23 -4.27 -1.64
CA THR A 6 -13.04 -4.35 -2.50
C THR A 6 -12.61 -2.98 -3.02
N SER A 7 -13.54 -2.08 -3.38
CA SER A 7 -13.16 -0.73 -3.79
C SER A 7 -12.53 0.06 -2.64
N LEU A 8 -13.05 -0.10 -1.42
CA LEU A 8 -12.51 0.56 -0.24
C LEU A 8 -11.13 0.00 0.15
N VAL A 9 -10.89 -1.31 0.01
CA VAL A 9 -9.59 -1.93 0.31
C VAL A 9 -8.54 -1.68 -0.78
N PHE A 10 -8.94 -1.48 -2.04
CA PHE A 10 -8.00 -1.16 -3.14
C PHE A 10 -7.69 0.34 -3.25
N PHE A 11 -8.71 1.18 -3.06
CA PHE A 11 -8.61 2.62 -3.24
C PHE A 11 -8.32 3.35 -1.91
N GLY A 12 -8.80 2.79 -0.79
CA GLY A 12 -8.58 3.30 0.55
C GLY A 12 -7.11 3.47 0.94
N PRO A 13 -6.20 2.51 0.70
CA PRO A 13 -4.79 2.64 1.09
C PRO A 13 -4.07 3.74 0.32
N ARG A 14 -4.37 3.86 -0.99
CA ARG A 14 -3.81 4.93 -1.84
C ARG A 14 -4.27 6.31 -1.39
N LEU A 15 -5.58 6.46 -1.14
CA LEU A 15 -6.12 7.72 -0.61
C LEU A 15 -5.66 7.98 0.81
N ALA A 16 -5.64 6.98 1.68
CA ALA A 16 -5.21 7.12 3.08
C ALA A 16 -3.73 7.49 3.16
N PHE A 17 -2.88 6.93 2.31
CA PHE A 17 -1.47 7.34 2.21
C PHE A 17 -1.35 8.80 1.72
N LEU A 18 -2.10 9.20 0.69
CA LEU A 18 -2.10 10.60 0.21
C LEU A 18 -2.60 11.58 1.29
N ILE A 19 -3.68 11.23 1.98
CA ILE A 19 -4.26 12.04 3.07
C ILE A 19 -3.28 12.13 4.23
N TYR A 20 -2.67 11.01 4.62
CA TYR A 20 -1.67 10.97 5.69
C TYR A 20 -0.41 11.76 5.32
N TRP A 21 0.02 11.68 4.05
CA TRP A 21 1.14 12.45 3.55
C TRP A 21 0.88 13.97 3.60
N LEU A 22 -0.36 14.40 3.32
CA LEU A 22 -0.77 15.79 3.44
C LEU A 22 -0.95 16.25 4.90
N LEU A 23 -1.42 15.37 5.79
CA LEU A 23 -1.61 15.65 7.22
C LEU A 23 -0.28 15.74 7.99
N ALA A 24 0.68 14.86 7.68
CA ALA A 24 1.93 14.73 8.43
C ALA A 24 3.15 14.61 7.49
N PRO A 25 3.47 15.66 6.70
CA PRO A 25 4.57 15.61 5.74
C PRO A 25 5.94 15.43 6.41
N LEU A 26 6.12 15.96 7.63
CA LEU A 26 7.35 15.82 8.42
C LEU A 26 7.64 14.36 8.80
N LYS A 27 6.62 13.60 9.23
CA LYS A 27 6.80 12.18 9.56
C LYS A 27 7.19 11.36 8.33
N VAL A 28 6.57 11.66 7.20
CA VAL A 28 6.87 10.99 5.93
C VAL A 28 8.29 11.32 5.48
N ALA A 29 8.70 12.59 5.60
CA ALA A 29 10.05 13.02 5.29
C ALA A 29 11.10 12.31 6.15
N VAL A 30 10.90 12.23 7.47
CA VAL A 30 11.82 11.54 8.39
C VAL A 30 11.85 10.02 8.15
N ALA A 31 10.70 9.39 7.93
CA ALA A 31 10.63 7.96 7.66
C ALA A 31 11.38 7.58 6.36
N PHE A 32 11.31 8.44 5.34
CA PHE A 32 11.97 8.21 4.07
C PHE A 32 13.37 8.86 3.95
N GLU A 33 13.83 9.61 4.95
CA GLU A 33 15.14 10.28 4.96
C GLU A 33 16.30 9.27 4.84
N SER A 34 16.10 8.05 5.33
CA SER A 34 17.06 6.96 5.19
C SER A 34 17.24 6.48 3.74
N PHE A 35 16.33 6.85 2.83
CA PHE A 35 16.44 6.54 1.41
C PHE A 35 17.01 7.73 0.65
N ASN A 36 17.98 7.46 -0.23
CA ASN A 36 18.70 8.46 -1.04
C ASN A 36 17.76 9.39 -1.86
N LEU A 37 16.54 8.95 -2.16
CA LEU A 37 15.52 9.70 -2.89
C LEU A 37 14.14 9.60 -2.20
N PRO A 38 13.88 10.35 -1.12
CA PRO A 38 12.68 10.19 -0.30
C PRO A 38 11.37 10.43 -1.07
N TRP A 39 11.38 11.39 -1.99
CA TRP A 39 10.21 11.70 -2.82
C TRP A 39 9.87 10.57 -3.81
N LEU A 40 10.90 9.92 -4.37
CA LEU A 40 10.75 8.86 -5.36
C LEU A 40 10.22 7.59 -4.67
N VAL A 41 10.76 7.28 -3.49
CA VAL A 41 10.31 6.15 -2.68
C VAL A 41 8.87 6.34 -2.22
N GLY A 42 8.47 7.56 -1.83
CA GLY A 42 7.07 7.86 -1.52
C GLY A 42 6.11 7.63 -2.69
N ILE A 43 6.48 8.08 -3.90
CA ILE A 43 5.68 7.89 -5.11
C ILE A 43 5.65 6.40 -5.52
N MET A 44 6.78 5.71 -5.43
CA MET A 44 6.85 4.27 -5.71
C MET A 44 6.00 3.47 -4.72
N GLY A 45 6.03 3.82 -3.44
CA GLY A 45 5.17 3.24 -2.41
C GLY A 45 3.69 3.43 -2.73
N LEU A 46 3.27 4.65 -3.11
CA LEU A 46 1.88 4.92 -3.49
C LEU A 46 1.40 4.05 -4.68
N ILE A 47 2.26 3.81 -5.66
CA ILE A 47 1.89 3.11 -6.91
C ILE A 47 1.98 1.59 -6.76
N PHE A 48 3.10 1.09 -6.23
CA PHE A 48 3.45 -0.33 -6.20
C PHE A 48 3.14 -1.04 -4.89
N ALA A 49 3.08 -0.33 -3.76
CA ALA A 49 2.96 -0.97 -2.46
C ALA A 49 2.31 -0.02 -1.43
N PRO A 50 1.03 0.37 -1.66
CA PRO A 50 0.41 1.42 -0.85
C PRO A 50 0.18 1.00 0.60
N TRP A 51 -0.06 -0.30 0.89
CA TRP A 51 -0.24 -0.76 2.27
C TRP A 51 1.07 -0.75 3.05
N THR A 52 2.15 -1.25 2.43
CA THR A 52 3.47 -1.23 3.06
C THR A 52 3.96 0.18 3.33
N ALA A 53 3.81 1.10 2.38
CA ALA A 53 4.22 2.49 2.56
C ALA A 53 3.46 3.16 3.72
N LEU A 54 2.15 2.91 3.81
CA LEU A 54 1.31 3.44 4.88
C LEU A 54 1.73 2.85 6.25
N MET A 55 1.87 1.53 6.35
CA MET A 55 2.29 0.87 7.59
C MET A 55 3.70 1.29 8.02
N PHE A 56 4.64 1.38 7.07
CA PHE A 56 5.99 1.82 7.34
C PHE A 56 6.02 3.23 7.95
N VAL A 57 5.28 4.17 7.37
CA VAL A 57 5.25 5.56 7.85
C VAL A 57 4.52 5.71 9.18
N ILE A 58 3.47 4.91 9.45
CA ILE A 58 2.75 4.96 10.73
C ILE A 58 3.61 4.40 11.88
N VAL A 59 4.32 3.31 11.62
CA VAL A 59 5.05 2.56 12.64
C VAL A 59 6.47 3.11 12.84
N PHE A 60 6.97 3.96 11.94
CA PHE A 60 8.30 4.55 12.09
C PHE A 60 8.45 5.37 13.40
N PRO A 61 9.52 5.18 14.19
CA PRO A 61 10.68 4.30 13.96
C PRO A 61 10.40 2.82 14.30
N LEU A 62 10.89 1.91 13.46
CA LEU A 62 10.66 0.46 13.61
C LEU A 62 11.39 -0.10 14.85
N ASN A 63 10.65 -0.68 15.79
CA ASN A 63 11.18 -1.36 16.96
C ASN A 63 10.67 -2.81 17.05
N GLY A 64 11.58 -3.79 17.15
CA GLY A 64 11.28 -5.18 17.53
C GLY A 64 10.06 -5.82 16.85
N PHE A 65 8.89 -5.72 17.49
CA PHE A 65 7.61 -6.31 17.05
C PHE A 65 6.97 -5.61 15.84
N ASP A 66 7.41 -4.39 15.53
CA ASP A 66 6.91 -3.56 14.44
C ASP A 66 7.10 -4.17 13.04
N TRP A 67 8.05 -5.09 12.92
CA TRP A 67 8.29 -5.87 11.70
C TRP A 67 7.10 -6.74 11.31
N ILE A 68 6.29 -7.18 12.27
CA ILE A 68 5.08 -7.97 12.00
C ILE A 68 4.03 -7.12 11.29
N TRP A 69 3.87 -5.86 11.70
CA TRP A 69 2.96 -4.91 11.04
C TRP A 69 3.41 -4.60 9.62
N LEU A 70 4.72 -4.46 9.40
CA LEU A 70 5.27 -4.32 8.06
C LEU A 70 5.01 -5.56 7.19
N GLY A 71 5.15 -6.76 7.77
CA GLY A 71 4.81 -8.02 7.11
C GLY A 71 3.33 -8.10 6.70
N PHE A 72 2.41 -7.66 7.54
CA PHE A 72 0.99 -7.54 7.18
C PHE A 72 0.75 -6.55 6.04
N GLY A 73 1.47 -5.43 6.02
CA GLY A 73 1.43 -4.49 4.90
C GLY A 73 1.81 -5.15 3.58
N ILE A 74 2.90 -5.95 3.57
CA ILE A 74 3.38 -6.66 2.37
C ILE A 74 2.33 -7.69 1.93
N LEU A 75 1.79 -8.47 2.87
CA LEU A 75 0.75 -9.45 2.57
C LEU A 75 -0.51 -8.80 1.97
N ALA A 76 -0.92 -7.65 2.51
CA ALA A 76 -2.07 -6.91 1.98
C ALA A 76 -1.81 -6.43 0.54
N ASP A 77 -0.61 -5.95 0.23
CA ASP A 77 -0.22 -5.59 -1.14
C ASP A 77 -0.27 -6.81 -2.08
N VAL A 78 0.28 -7.96 -1.68
CA VAL A 78 0.24 -9.20 -2.49
C VAL A 78 -1.19 -9.71 -2.71
N VAL A 79 -2.03 -9.70 -1.67
CA VAL A 79 -3.44 -10.10 -1.76
C VAL A 79 -4.21 -9.17 -2.70
N SER A 80 -3.89 -7.87 -2.71
CA SER A 80 -4.50 -6.93 -3.64
C SER A 80 -4.17 -7.28 -5.10
N TYR A 81 -2.89 -7.53 -5.41
CA TYR A 81 -2.46 -7.90 -6.76
C TYR A 81 -3.06 -9.22 -7.26
N THR A 82 -3.04 -10.25 -6.40
CA THR A 82 -3.60 -11.58 -6.71
C THR A 82 -5.13 -11.56 -6.84
N GLY A 83 -5.82 -10.79 -6.00
CA GLY A 83 -7.26 -10.59 -6.09
C GLY A 83 -7.69 -9.94 -7.41
N GLY A 84 -6.91 -8.99 -7.91
CA GLY A 84 -7.14 -8.38 -9.23
C GLY A 84 -7.00 -9.37 -10.39
N PHE A 85 -6.02 -10.27 -10.33
CA PHE A 85 -5.79 -11.30 -11.35
C PHE A 85 -6.93 -12.33 -11.41
N HIS A 86 -7.32 -12.88 -10.26
CA HIS A 86 -8.36 -13.91 -10.20
C HIS A 86 -9.75 -13.40 -10.63
N ASN A 87 -10.05 -12.11 -10.45
CA ASN A 87 -11.31 -11.53 -10.90
C ASN A 87 -11.37 -11.32 -12.42
N ARG A 88 -10.23 -11.15 -13.11
CA ARG A 88 -10.18 -11.04 -14.58
C ARG A 88 -10.48 -12.37 -15.27
N GLN A 89 -10.15 -13.49 -14.64
CA GLN A 89 -10.45 -14.84 -15.15
C GLN A 89 -11.93 -15.21 -15.10
N LYS A 90 -12.74 -14.48 -14.32
CA LYS A 90 -14.19 -14.75 -14.16
C LYS A 90 -15.06 -14.05 -15.21
N VAL A 91 -14.46 -13.23 -16.09
CA VAL A 91 -15.20 -12.49 -17.09
C VAL A 91 -15.57 -13.45 -18.24
N PRO A 92 -16.87 -13.59 -18.60
CA PRO A 92 -17.27 -14.41 -19.74
C PRO A 92 -16.54 -13.92 -21.00
N TYR A 93 -16.00 -14.85 -21.80
CA TYR A 93 -15.20 -14.55 -23.01
C TYR A 93 -13.79 -13.98 -22.76
N TYR A 94 -13.24 -14.10 -21.54
CA TYR A 94 -11.84 -13.76 -21.30
C TYR A 94 -10.90 -14.81 -21.91
N THR A 95 -10.46 -14.60 -23.15
CA THR A 95 -9.30 -15.27 -23.75
C THR A 95 -8.02 -14.56 -23.31
N GLY A 96 -7.63 -14.76 -22.05
CA GLY A 96 -6.30 -14.38 -21.57
C GLY A 96 -5.20 -15.23 -22.23
N PRO A 97 -3.93 -14.79 -22.20
CA PRO A 97 -2.78 -15.64 -22.55
C PRO A 97 -2.64 -16.84 -21.60
#